data_AF-A0A357V0E8-F1
#
_entry.id   AF-A0A357V0E8-F1
#
_cell.length_a   1.000
_cell.length_b   1.000
_cell.length_c   1.000
_cell.angle_alpha   90.00
_cell.angle_beta   90.00
_cell.angle_gamma   90.00
#
_symmetry.space_group_name_H-M   'P 1'
#
loop_
_entity.id
_entity.type
_entity.pdbx_description
1 polymer ?
#
loop_
_entity_poly.entity_id
_entity_poly.type
_entity_poly.pdbx_seq_one_letter_code
_entity_poly.pdbx_strand_id
1 'polypeptide(L)' 'PLRRNVTLEDVGGAGLYLISDMASGVTGETHHVDCGYNIVGMKAV' A
#
# COMPACT_ATOMS: atom_id res chain seq x y z
N PRO A 1 0.22 12.39 1.95
CA PRO A 1 0.54 11.43 0.87
C PRO A 1 1.87 11.77 0.19
N LEU A 2 2.63 10.77 -0.26
CA LEU A 2 4.03 10.86 -0.71
C LEU A 2 4.28 11.77 -1.94
N ARG A 3 3.28 12.54 -2.40
CA ARG A 3 3.33 13.51 -3.52
C ARG A 3 3.85 12.91 -4.82
N ARG A 4 3.62 11.61 -4.99
CA ARG A 4 3.88 10.85 -6.21
C ARG A 4 2.79 9.80 -6.37
N ASN A 5 2.62 9.32 -7.60
CA ASN A 5 1.81 8.14 -7.84
C ASN A 5 2.55 6.89 -7.36
N VAL A 6 1.75 5.86 -7.07
CA VAL A 6 2.26 4.50 -6.84
C VAL A 6 2.90 3.96 -8.11
N THR A 7 4.01 3.23 -7.97
CA THR A 7 4.64 2.51 -9.09
C THR A 7 4.29 1.03 -9.07
N LEU A 8 4.62 0.31 -10.15
CA LEU A 8 4.45 -1.14 -10.20
C LEU A 8 5.33 -1.85 -9.18
N GLU A 9 6.52 -1.32 -8.91
CA GLU A 9 7.44 -1.86 -7.90
C GLU A 9 6.87 -1.73 -6.48
N ASP A 10 6.17 -0.62 -6.17
CA ASP A 10 5.51 -0.46 -4.87
C ASP A 10 4.42 -1.52 -4.67
N VAL A 11 3.51 -1.67 -5.66
CA VAL A 11 2.39 -2.63 -5.58
C VAL A 11 2.90 -4.07 -5.63
N GLY A 12 3.85 -4.36 -6.51
CA GLY A 12 4.48 -5.66 -6.63
C GLY A 12 5.24 -6.07 -5.37
N GLY A 13 5.96 -5.13 -4.75
CA GLY A 13 6.66 -5.34 -3.49
C GLY A 13 5.70 -5.65 -2.34
N ALA A 14 4.60 -4.91 -2.22
CA ALA A 14 3.57 -5.19 -1.21
C ALA A 14 2.88 -6.54 -1.45
N GLY A 15 2.60 -6.89 -2.71
CA GLY A 15 2.09 -8.21 -3.09
C GLY A 15 3.06 -9.33 -2.73
N LEU A 16 4.35 -9.16 -3.04
CA LEU A 16 5.40 -10.12 -2.68
C LEU A 16 5.50 -10.31 -1.17
N TYR A 17 5.41 -9.23 -0.39
CA TYR A 17 5.33 -9.32 1.06
C TYR A 17 4.16 -10.20 1.51
N LEU A 18 2.94 -9.94 1.00
CA LEU A 18 1.72 -10.66 1.39
C LEU A 18 1.75 -12.16 1.05
N ILE A 19 2.40 -12.55 -0.04
CA ILE A 19 2.51 -13.99 -0.43
C ILE A 19 3.71 -14.69 0.20
N SER A 20 4.58 -13.96 0.90
CA SER A 20 5.79 -14.52 1.52
C SER A 20 5.55 -14.93 2.98
N ASP A 21 6.48 -15.70 3.54
CA ASP A 21 6.47 -16.09 4.96
C ASP A 21 6.51 -14.87 5.92
N MET A 22 6.96 -13.70 5.45
CA MET A 22 6.97 -12.46 6.24
C MET A 22 5.55 -11.97 6.61
N ALA A 23 4.54 -12.37 5.85
CA ALA A 23 3.14 -12.05 6.11
C ALA A 23 2.36 -13.23 6.72
N SER A 24 3.03 -14.25 7.25
CA SER A 24 2.39 -15.47 7.81
C SER A 24 1.35 -15.20 8.91
N GLY A 25 1.44 -14.07 9.61
CA GLY A 25 0.46 -13.63 10.62
C GLY A 25 -0.59 -12.64 10.12
N VAL A 26 -0.58 -12.26 8.83
CA VAL A 26 -1.46 -11.23 8.28
C VAL A 26 -2.62 -11.89 7.53
N THR A 27 -3.85 -11.62 7.97
CA THR A 27 -5.07 -12.18 7.38
C THR A 27 -6.25 -11.24 7.55
N GLY A 28 -7.18 -11.24 6.59
CA GLY A 28 -8.40 -10.43 6.65
C GLY A 28 -8.18 -8.92 6.46
N GLU A 29 -6.97 -8.49 6.13
CA GLU A 29 -6.60 -7.07 6.06
C GLU A 29 -6.75 -6.46 4.65
N THR A 30 -7.10 -5.17 4.60
CA THR A 30 -7.05 -4.36 3.37
C THR A 30 -5.78 -3.51 3.36
N HIS A 31 -4.73 -4.01 2.71
CA HIS A 31 -3.45 -3.33 2.63
C HIS A 31 -3.46 -2.22 1.58
N HIS A 32 -3.40 -0.96 2.02
CA HIS A 32 -3.39 0.19 1.11
C HIS A 32 -1.99 0.47 0.58
N VAL A 33 -1.84 0.46 -0.75
CA VAL A 33 -0.59 0.76 -1.45
C VAL A 33 -0.85 1.89 -2.44
N ASP A 34 -1.02 3.09 -1.91
CA ASP A 34 -1.54 4.24 -2.67
C ASP A 34 -0.79 5.54 -2.34
N CYS A 35 0.42 5.42 -1.81
CA CYS A 35 1.21 6.56 -1.32
C CYS A 35 0.50 7.38 -0.23
N GLY A 36 -0.43 6.78 0.51
CA GLY A 36 -1.18 7.41 1.59
C GLY A 36 -2.27 8.34 1.07
N TYR A 37 -2.89 7.99 -0.05
CA TYR A 37 -4.01 8.76 -0.61
C TYR A 37 -5.30 8.51 0.20
N ASN A 38 -5.55 7.28 0.65
CA ASN A 38 -6.74 6.90 1.39
C ASN A 38 -7.01 7.70 2.68
N ILE A 39 -5.96 8.20 3.33
CA ILE A 39 -6.08 9.02 4.55
C ILE A 39 -6.49 10.47 4.27
N VAL A 40 -6.58 10.89 3.00
CA VAL A 40 -6.85 12.28 2.62
C VAL A 40 -8.36 12.53 2.59
N GLY A 41 -8.86 13.30 3.56
CA GLY A 41 -10.28 13.69 3.62
C GLY A 41 -10.68 14.86 2.70
N MET A 42 -9.72 15.63 2.20
CA MET A 42 -9.94 16.73 1.25
C MET A 42 -8.69 16.98 0.40
N LYS A 43 -8.88 17.49 -0.83
CA LYS A 43 -7.77 17.75 -1.75
C LYS A 43 -6.68 18.60 -1.08
N ALA A 44 -5.45 18.09 -1.10
CA ALA A 44 -4.29 18.89 -0.74
C ALA A 44 -4.08 19.96 -1.83
N VAL A 45 -4.14 21.23 -1.40
CA VAL A 45 -3.78 22.40 -2.23
C VAL A 45 -2.27 22.60 -2.22
#